data_AF-A0A1Z3CIE8-F1
#
_entry.id   AF-A0A1Z3CIE8-F1
#
_cell.length_a   1.000
_cell.length_b   1.000
_cell.length_c   1.000
_cell.angle_alpha   90.00
_cell.angle_beta   90.00
_cell.angle_gamma   90.00
#
_symmetry.space_group_name_H-M   'P 1'
#
loop_
_entity.id
_entity.type
_entity.pdbx_description
1 polymer ?
#
loop_
_entity_poly.entity_id
_entity_poly.type
_entity_poly.pdbx_seq_one_letter_code
_entity_poly.pdbx_strand_id
1 'polypeptide(L)'
;MPKDIVPNYPKDITYNDPSEFEYLTKEEQDILLDWCDLILKISTTNTKHTSYGLKHLFSRSRDGFYISNGTFKGAMLKLGFKYAPADSGINWMFNISEKSLKQLVARDR
;
A
#
# COMPACT_ATOMS: atom_id res chain seq x y z
N MET A 1 -11.07 -20.76 1.99
CA MET A 1 -11.22 -19.67 2.99
C MET A 1 -11.76 -18.45 2.26
N PRO A 2 -12.79 -17.74 2.73
CA PRO A 2 -13.19 -16.47 2.14
C PRO A 2 -12.01 -15.50 2.27
N LYS A 3 -11.59 -14.88 1.16
CA LYS A 3 -10.29 -14.20 1.03
C LYS A 3 -10.23 -12.78 1.62
N ASP A 4 -11.25 -12.34 2.35
CA ASP A 4 -11.53 -10.89 2.43
C ASP A 4 -11.77 -10.33 3.84
N ILE A 5 -11.43 -11.05 4.93
CA ILE A 5 -11.61 -10.49 6.28
C ILE A 5 -10.24 -10.14 6.87
N VAL A 6 -9.85 -8.87 6.76
CA VAL A 6 -8.88 -8.30 7.71
C VAL A 6 -9.64 -8.21 9.04
N PRO A 7 -9.19 -8.89 10.13
CA PRO A 7 -10.01 -9.12 11.33
C PRO A 7 -10.60 -7.86 11.97
N ASN A 8 -9.95 -6.71 11.75
CA ASN A 8 -10.29 -5.43 12.37
C ASN A 8 -11.09 -4.49 11.45
N TYR A 9 -11.48 -4.94 10.26
CA TYR A 9 -12.18 -4.08 9.31
C TYR A 9 -13.69 -4.13 9.55
N PRO A 10 -14.39 -3.00 9.47
CA PRO A 10 -15.85 -2.99 9.43
C PRO A 10 -16.39 -3.90 8.33
N LYS A 11 -17.57 -4.49 8.53
CA LYS A 11 -18.17 -5.41 7.55
C LYS A 11 -18.60 -4.72 6.24
N ASP A 12 -18.80 -3.40 6.28
CA ASP A 12 -19.35 -2.59 5.17
C ASP A 12 -18.32 -1.62 4.55
N ILE A 13 -17.03 -1.97 4.51
CA ILE A 13 -16.04 -1.08 3.88
C ILE A 13 -15.99 -1.23 2.35
N THR A 14 -15.56 -0.15 1.68
CA THR A 14 -15.37 -0.11 0.22
C THR A 14 -14.01 -0.65 -0.23
N TYR A 15 -13.12 -1.00 0.70
CA TYR A 15 -11.75 -1.52 0.50
C TYR A 15 -10.82 -0.58 -0.30
N ASN A 16 -11.12 0.71 -0.33
CA ASN A 16 -10.47 1.70 -1.19
C ASN A 16 -10.26 3.07 -0.54
N ASP A 17 -10.80 3.31 0.66
CA ASP A 17 -10.66 4.58 1.39
C ASP A 17 -9.34 4.62 2.19
N PRO A 18 -8.51 5.68 2.05
CA PRO A 18 -7.29 5.83 2.82
C PRO A 18 -7.46 5.78 4.34
N SER A 19 -8.63 6.13 4.89
CA SER A 19 -8.90 6.08 6.33
C SER A 19 -8.87 4.65 6.88
N GLU A 20 -8.98 3.64 6.02
CA GLU A 20 -8.90 2.22 6.38
C GLU A 20 -7.53 1.83 6.97
N PHE A 21 -6.51 2.68 6.82
CA PHE A 21 -5.23 2.50 7.51
C PHE A 21 -5.39 2.52 9.03
N GLU A 22 -6.30 3.35 9.55
CA GLU A 22 -6.51 3.51 11.00
C GLU A 22 -7.15 2.29 11.66
N TYR A 23 -7.68 1.33 10.87
CA TYR A 23 -8.25 0.08 11.39
C TYR A 23 -7.20 -0.99 11.66
N LEU A 24 -5.96 -0.80 11.19
CA LEU A 24 -4.84 -1.67 11.55
C LEU A 24 -4.45 -1.48 13.02
N THR A 25 -4.02 -2.56 13.67
CA THR A 25 -3.33 -2.46 14.96
C THR A 25 -2.05 -1.64 14.82
N LYS A 26 -1.54 -1.11 15.94
CA LYS A 26 -0.31 -0.30 15.90
C LYS A 26 0.87 -1.07 15.30
N GLU A 27 1.00 -2.35 15.63
CA GLU A 27 2.05 -3.23 15.09
C GLU A 27 1.91 -3.42 13.57
N GLU A 28 0.71 -3.70 13.07
CA GLU A 28 0.43 -3.80 11.64
C GLU A 28 0.70 -2.48 10.90
N GLN A 29 0.34 -1.34 11.51
CA GLN A 29 0.65 -0.02 10.96
C GLN A 29 2.16 0.18 10.83
N ASP A 30 2.93 -0.14 11.87
CA ASP A 30 4.38 0.04 11.87
C ASP A 30 5.05 -0.86 10.83
N ILE A 31 4.65 -2.14 10.72
CA ILE A 31 5.14 -3.06 9.68
C ILE A 31 4.87 -2.51 8.27
N LEU A 32 3.66 -2.01 8.00
CA LEU A 32 3.31 -1.47 6.69
C LEU A 32 4.07 -0.17 6.39
N LEU A 33 4.20 0.73 7.38
CA LEU A 33 4.94 1.98 7.22
C LEU A 33 6.42 1.72 6.98
N ASP A 34 7.04 0.82 7.75
CA ASP A 34 8.44 0.44 7.59
C ASP A 34 8.70 -0.15 6.20
N TRP A 35 7.80 -1.01 5.71
CA TRP A 35 7.93 -1.56 4.35
C TRP A 35 7.82 -0.46 3.27
N CYS A 36 6.85 0.45 3.41
CA CYS A 36 6.65 1.54 2.47
C CYS A 36 7.79 2.58 2.50
N ASP A 37 8.39 2.86 3.66
CA ASP A 37 9.45 3.87 3.82
C ASP A 37 10.77 3.45 3.14
N LEU A 38 10.97 2.15 2.95
CA LEU A 38 12.08 1.61 2.15
C LEU A 38 11.99 1.97 0.65
N ILE A 39 10.82 2.43 0.18
CA ILE A 39 10.63 2.87 -1.19
C ILE A 39 11.00 4.34 -1.30
N LEU A 40 12.03 4.66 -2.07
CA LEU A 40 12.47 6.05 -2.25
C LEU A 40 11.42 6.87 -3.01
N LYS A 41 11.19 8.10 -2.52
CA LYS A 41 10.39 9.13 -3.22
C LYS A 41 11.16 9.73 -4.38
N ILE A 42 10.45 10.05 -5.45
CA ILE A 42 10.95 10.83 -6.60
C ILE A 42 10.05 12.03 -6.86
N SER A 43 10.49 12.96 -7.71
CA SER A 43 9.73 14.19 -8.01
C SER A 43 8.54 13.94 -8.96
N THR A 44 8.55 12.86 -9.74
CA THR A 44 7.52 12.52 -10.72
C THR A 44 6.66 11.36 -10.27
N THR A 45 5.42 11.29 -10.74
CA THR A 45 4.55 10.12 -10.50
C THR A 45 5.07 8.93 -11.30
N ASN A 46 5.19 7.77 -10.65
CA ASN A 46 5.48 6.51 -11.32
C ASN A 46 4.17 5.89 -11.83
N THR A 47 4.04 5.77 -13.14
CA THR A 47 2.83 5.26 -13.80
C THR A 47 2.85 3.76 -14.09
N LYS A 48 3.90 3.05 -13.66
CA LYS A 48 4.07 1.60 -13.90
C LYS A 48 3.32 0.73 -12.89
N HIS A 49 3.05 1.29 -11.71
CA HIS A 49 2.42 0.57 -10.60
C HIS A 49 1.27 1.36 -10.04
N THR A 50 0.17 0.68 -9.79
CA THR A 50 -0.97 1.23 -9.06
C THR A 50 -0.93 0.79 -7.60
N SER A 51 -1.67 1.49 -6.74
CA SER A 51 -1.88 1.15 -5.34
C SER A 51 -2.35 -0.30 -5.16
N TYR A 52 -3.18 -0.80 -6.08
CA TYR A 52 -3.63 -2.19 -6.08
C TYR A 52 -2.50 -3.18 -6.37
N GLY A 53 -1.62 -2.87 -7.33
CA GLY A 53 -0.43 -3.70 -7.58
C GLY A 53 0.52 -3.68 -6.38
N LEU A 54 0.80 -2.49 -5.84
CA LEU A 54 1.73 -2.30 -4.73
C LEU A 54 1.25 -2.97 -3.44
N LYS A 55 -0.04 -2.89 -3.11
CA LYS A 55 -0.58 -3.55 -1.91
C LYS A 55 -0.44 -5.07 -1.97
N HIS A 56 -0.52 -5.67 -3.16
CA HIS A 56 -0.24 -7.10 -3.34
C HIS A 56 1.24 -7.44 -3.23
N LEU A 57 2.15 -6.52 -3.59
CA LEU A 57 3.59 -6.71 -3.34
C LEU A 57 3.87 -6.73 -1.84
N PHE A 58 3.30 -5.79 -1.08
CA PHE A 58 3.39 -5.80 0.38
C PHE A 58 2.83 -7.09 0.97
N SER A 59 1.59 -7.48 0.62
CA SER A 59 0.95 -8.69 1.17
C SER A 59 1.67 -10.00 0.85
N ARG A 60 2.60 -10.00 -0.11
CA ARG A 60 3.44 -11.15 -0.48
C ARG A 60 4.89 -11.02 -0.02
N SER A 61 5.24 -9.90 0.64
CA SER A 61 6.56 -9.70 1.22
C SER A 61 6.76 -10.57 2.45
N ARG A 62 8.00 -10.68 2.91
CA ARG A 62 8.43 -11.55 4.03
C ARG A 62 7.59 -11.37 5.31
N ASP A 63 7.38 -10.11 5.70
CA ASP A 63 6.63 -9.74 6.92
C ASP A 63 5.24 -9.19 6.57
N GLY A 64 4.82 -9.37 5.32
CA GLY A 64 3.58 -8.86 4.78
C GLY A 64 2.35 -9.62 5.26
N PHE A 65 1.22 -8.91 5.28
CA PHE A 65 -0.09 -9.48 5.57
C PHE A 65 -1.16 -8.90 4.65
N TYR A 66 -2.37 -9.45 4.69
CA TYR A 66 -3.45 -9.01 3.82
C TYR A 66 -3.94 -7.61 4.22
N ILE A 67 -3.99 -6.70 3.25
CA ILE A 67 -4.52 -5.35 3.41
C ILE A 67 -5.44 -4.97 2.24
N SER A 68 -6.32 -4.00 2.46
CA SER A 68 -7.09 -3.38 1.40
C SER A 68 -6.25 -2.43 0.56
N ASN A 69 -6.82 -1.98 -0.57
CA ASN A 69 -6.23 -0.93 -1.38
C ASN A 69 -6.25 0.41 -0.62
N GLY A 70 -7.31 0.68 0.14
CA GLY A 70 -7.46 1.88 0.98
C GLY A 70 -6.34 2.00 2.02
N THR A 71 -6.09 0.96 2.79
CA THR A 71 -5.04 0.94 3.82
C THR A 71 -3.66 1.19 3.24
N PHE A 72 -3.34 0.61 2.08
CA PHE A 72 -2.08 0.91 1.41
C PHE A 72 -1.98 2.39 1.03
N LYS A 73 -3.05 2.98 0.49
CA LYS A 73 -3.07 4.42 0.20
C LYS A 73 -2.85 5.25 1.46
N GLY A 74 -3.51 4.90 2.56
CA GLY A 74 -3.36 5.59 3.84
C GLY A 74 -1.92 5.60 4.35
N ALA A 75 -1.22 4.46 4.27
CA ALA A 75 0.19 4.36 4.63
C ALA A 75 1.07 5.28 3.77
N MET A 76 0.87 5.27 2.45
CA MET A 76 1.62 6.13 1.52
C MET A 76 1.36 7.63 1.79
N LEU A 77 0.12 8.00 2.15
CA LEU A 77 -0.20 9.37 2.54
C LEU A 77 0.47 9.77 3.85
N LYS A 78 0.46 8.91 4.87
CA LYS A 78 1.13 9.18 6.15
C LYS A 78 2.64 9.41 6.00
N LEU A 79 3.28 8.67 5.10
CA LEU A 79 4.68 8.86 4.77
C LEU A 79 4.92 10.08 3.86
N GLY A 80 3.89 10.76 3.36
CA GLY A 80 4.03 11.97 2.55
C GLY A 80 4.39 11.71 1.08
N PHE A 81 3.99 10.57 0.52
CA PHE A 81 4.02 10.36 -0.92
C PHE A 81 2.92 11.19 -1.60
N LYS A 82 3.24 11.71 -2.79
CA LYS A 82 2.28 12.34 -3.69
C LYS A 82 1.66 11.27 -4.59
N TYR A 83 0.42 11.48 -4.99
CA TYR A 83 -0.29 10.56 -5.86
C TYR A 83 -1.02 11.27 -7.00
N ALA A 84 -1.33 10.51 -8.04
CA ALA A 84 -2.31 10.84 -9.06
C ALA A 84 -3.32 9.68 -9.17
N PRO A 85 -4.61 9.97 -9.43
CA PRO A 85 -5.58 8.91 -9.72
C PRO A 85 -5.19 8.16 -11.00
N ALA A 86 -5.46 6.86 -11.04
CA ALA A 86 -5.39 6.00 -12.21
C ALA A 86 -6.80 5.63 -12.68
N ASP A 87 -7.02 5.58 -13.99
CA ASP A 87 -8.27 5.19 -14.64
C ASP A 87 -9.53 5.74 -13.94
N SER A 88 -10.37 4.87 -13.39
CA SER A 88 -11.62 5.19 -12.70
C SER A 88 -11.46 5.93 -11.36
N GLY A 89 -10.25 6.29 -10.97
CA GLY A 89 -9.93 7.00 -9.71
C GLY A 89 -9.85 6.09 -8.48
N ILE A 90 -10.27 4.83 -8.59
CA ILE A 90 -10.20 3.85 -7.51
C ILE A 90 -8.75 3.49 -7.18
N ASN A 91 -7.88 3.40 -8.18
CA ASN A 91 -6.47 3.08 -7.99
C ASN A 91 -5.62 4.33 -8.08
N TRP A 92 -4.54 4.40 -7.31
CA TRP A 92 -3.64 5.56 -7.31
C TRP A 92 -2.24 5.19 -7.79
N MET A 93 -1.56 6.10 -8.46
CA MET A 93 -0.14 6.00 -8.82
C MET A 93 0.64 6.97 -7.93
N PHE A 94 1.72 6.50 -7.31
CA PHE A 94 2.52 7.29 -6.36
C PHE A 94 3.85 7.75 -6.97
N ASN A 95 4.44 8.79 -6.40
CA ASN A 95 5.78 9.29 -6.77
C ASN A 95 6.92 8.43 -6.21
N ILE A 96 6.89 7.14 -6.53
CA ILE A 96 7.86 6.14 -6.05
C ILE A 96 8.97 5.84 -7.08
N SER A 97 10.18 5.58 -6.59
CA SER A 97 11.29 5.13 -7.43
C SER A 97 11.08 3.67 -7.86
N GLU A 98 11.02 3.45 -9.17
CA GLU A 98 10.98 2.10 -9.75
C GLU A 98 12.18 1.25 -9.32
N LYS A 99 13.35 1.88 -9.19
CA LYS A 99 14.59 1.19 -8.83
C LYS A 99 14.54 0.66 -7.40
N SER A 100 14.15 1.49 -6.43
CA SER A 100 14.07 1.04 -5.03
C SER A 100 12.96 0.01 -4.83
N LEU A 101 11.81 0.17 -5.52
CA LEU A 101 10.74 -0.83 -5.48
C LEU A 101 11.24 -2.20 -5.97
N LYS A 102 11.95 -2.25 -7.11
CA LYS A 102 12.51 -3.50 -7.63
C LYS A 102 13.54 -4.13 -6.69
N GLN A 103 14.39 -3.32 -6.06
CA GLN A 103 15.36 -3.79 -5.07
C GLN A 103 14.67 -4.37 -3.84
N LEU A 104 13.63 -3.70 -3.32
CA LEU A 104 12.82 -4.18 -2.21
C LEU A 104 12.14 -5.51 -2.55
N VAL A 105 11.44 -5.58 -3.69
CA VAL A 105 10.78 -6.83 -4.14
C VAL A 105 11.77 -7.97 -4.37
N ALA A 106 12.99 -7.69 -4.83
CA ALA A 106 14.02 -8.71 -4.99
C ALA A 106 14.57 -9.21 -3.65
N ARG A 107 14.62 -8.35 -2.62
CA ARG A 107 15.03 -8.68 -1.25
C ARG A 107 13.98 -9.51 -0.51
N ASP A 108 12.70 -9.29 -0.81
CA ASP A 108 11.57 -9.95 -0.14
C ASP A 108 11.23 -11.33 -0.75
N ARG A 109 11.95 -11.76 -1.80
CA ARG A 109 11.88 -13.11 -2.39
C ARG A 109 12.83 -14.07 -1.70
#